data_AF-A0A6A6W1E5-F1
#
_entry.id   AF-A0A6A6W1E5-F1
#
_cell.length_a   1.000
_cell.length_b   1.000
_cell.length_c   1.000
_cell.angle_alpha   90.00
_cell.angle_beta   90.00
_cell.angle_gamma   90.00
#
_symmetry.space_group_name_H-M   'P 1'
#
loop_
_entity.id
_entity.type
_entity.pdbx_description
1 polymer ?
#
loop_
_entity_poly.entity_id
_entity_poly.type
_entity_poly.pdbx_seq_one_letter_code
_entity_poly.pdbx_strand_id
1 'polypeptide(L)'
;MQVKTFVISALFASLTSAFPLTLESRAVIAHDAVVPFAQTVPSGTTGTLYLKYKPFLKIFNGCVPFPAVQANGDTGGGLATTGVSDGDCSSSTGQVYSRATSFAGRYAIMYSWYMPKDSPSSGLGHRHEWENIVVWLSAASETATTLSFAVSAHGNYDVSASPSYSGARPLVGYRSVFPVNHQMVFTSDVGGEQPLVAWESLTTAARTALTDTDFGDATVPFKDSTFTVNLQKAIDAEG
;
A
#
# COMPACT_ATOMS: atom_id res chain seq x y z
N MET A 1 64.45 40.40 31.28
CA MET A 1 64.03 40.58 29.87
C MET A 1 62.77 39.72 29.66
N GLN A 2 61.58 40.32 29.71
CA GLN A 2 60.29 39.62 29.64
C GLN A 2 59.90 39.38 28.17
N VAL A 3 59.63 38.13 27.80
CA VAL A 3 59.04 37.78 26.50
C VAL A 3 57.52 37.69 26.69
N LYS A 4 56.77 38.55 25.99
CA LYS A 4 55.30 38.54 25.96
C LYS A 4 54.83 37.59 24.87
N THR A 5 54.11 36.54 25.27
CA THR A 5 53.41 35.63 24.34
C THR A 5 52.08 36.27 23.91
N PHE A 6 51.90 36.50 22.62
CA PHE A 6 50.62 36.90 22.03
C PHE A 6 49.86 35.64 21.60
N VAL A 7 48.66 35.43 22.17
CA VAL A 7 47.71 34.42 21.71
C VAL A 7 46.75 35.10 20.75
N ILE A 8 46.72 34.64 19.49
CA ILE A 8 45.77 35.10 18.48
C ILE A 8 44.59 34.12 18.50
N SER A 9 43.43 34.57 19.01
CA SER A 9 42.17 33.83 18.92
C SER A 9 41.52 34.09 17.56
N ALA A 10 41.45 33.06 16.71
CA ALA A 10 40.71 33.12 15.45
C ALA A 10 39.24 32.73 15.70
N LEU A 11 38.30 33.68 15.51
CA LEU A 11 36.87 33.38 15.43
C LEU A 11 36.56 32.78 14.05
N PHE A 12 36.13 31.51 14.02
CA PHE A 12 35.49 30.92 12.84
C PHE A 12 34.00 31.25 12.86
N ALA A 13 33.55 32.14 11.96
CA ALA A 13 32.14 32.36 11.71
C ALA A 13 31.60 31.23 10.82
N SER A 14 30.73 30.37 11.35
CA SER A 14 30.03 29.34 10.58
C SER A 14 28.93 29.98 9.72
N LEU A 15 29.14 30.05 8.41
CA LEU A 15 28.09 30.40 7.45
C LEU A 15 27.11 29.23 7.34
N THR A 16 25.92 29.39 7.92
CA THR A 16 24.80 28.47 7.70
C THR A 16 24.11 28.83 6.38
N SER A 17 24.38 28.08 5.32
CA SER A 17 23.65 28.18 4.06
C SER A 17 22.25 27.61 4.23
N ALA A 18 21.25 28.46 4.47
CA ALA A 18 19.85 28.08 4.39
C ALA A 18 19.45 28.00 2.90
N PHE A 19 19.41 26.79 2.34
CA PHE A 19 18.79 26.59 1.04
C PHE A 19 17.27 26.75 1.20
N PRO A 20 16.59 27.60 0.41
CA PRO A 20 15.14 27.64 0.42
C PRO A 20 14.58 26.27 0.06
N LEU A 21 13.75 25.70 0.94
CA LEU A 21 12.93 24.54 0.61
C LEU A 21 11.92 25.00 -0.45
N THR A 22 12.12 24.60 -1.70
CA THR A 22 11.06 24.67 -2.71
C THR A 22 10.01 23.64 -2.33
N LEU A 23 8.92 24.08 -1.69
CA LEU A 23 7.69 23.29 -1.59
C LEU A 23 7.07 23.22 -3.00
N GLU A 24 7.35 22.15 -3.74
CA GLU A 24 6.54 21.85 -4.93
C GLU A 24 5.13 21.45 -4.48
N SER A 25 4.12 22.00 -5.15
CA SER A 25 2.75 21.54 -4.97
C SER A 25 2.65 20.11 -5.48
N ARG A 26 2.07 19.22 -4.67
CA ARG A 26 1.79 17.84 -5.07
C ARG A 26 0.87 17.84 -6.28
N ALA A 27 1.27 17.15 -7.33
CA ALA A 27 0.50 17.05 -8.56
C ALA A 27 -0.34 15.76 -8.60
N VAL A 28 -1.46 15.84 -9.30
CA VAL A 28 -2.15 14.66 -9.83
C VAL A 28 -1.62 14.43 -11.23
N ILE A 29 -0.96 13.28 -11.46
CA ILE A 29 -0.29 12.93 -12.71
C ILE A 29 -1.01 11.78 -13.42
N ALA A 30 -0.63 11.46 -14.66
CA ALA A 30 -1.19 10.30 -15.36
C ALA A 30 -0.93 9.01 -14.55
N HIS A 31 -1.86 8.04 -14.59
CA HIS A 31 -1.79 6.83 -13.77
C HIS A 31 -0.56 5.96 -14.09
N ASP A 32 -0.08 6.03 -15.34
CA ASP A 32 1.08 5.32 -15.86
C ASP A 32 2.40 6.13 -15.77
N ALA A 33 2.34 7.38 -15.30
CA ALA A 33 3.50 8.23 -15.08
C ALA A 33 4.04 8.16 -13.64
N VAL A 34 3.30 7.52 -12.72
CA VAL A 34 3.70 7.41 -11.31
C VAL A 34 4.91 6.48 -11.20
N VAL A 35 6.02 7.02 -10.68
CA VAL A 35 7.24 6.23 -10.45
C VAL A 35 7.04 5.33 -9.22
N PRO A 36 7.14 3.99 -9.35
CA PRO A 36 6.95 3.08 -8.22
C PRO A 36 8.11 3.18 -7.23
N PHE A 37 7.83 2.79 -5.99
CA PHE A 37 8.86 2.53 -5.00
C PHE A 37 9.53 1.18 -5.28
N ALA A 38 10.85 1.16 -5.21
CA ALA A 38 11.58 -0.10 -5.06
C ALA A 38 11.07 -0.85 -3.82
N GLN A 39 11.14 -2.18 -3.86
CA GLN A 39 10.71 -3.00 -2.72
C GLN A 39 11.49 -2.61 -1.46
N THR A 40 10.79 -2.07 -0.46
CA THR A 40 11.38 -1.51 0.75
C THR A 40 10.49 -1.81 1.96
N VAL A 41 11.08 -2.41 2.99
CA VAL A 41 10.43 -2.74 4.27
C VAL A 41 11.34 -2.29 5.42
N PRO A 42 10.79 -2.00 6.62
CA PRO A 42 11.61 -1.70 7.79
C PRO A 42 12.51 -2.91 8.15
N SER A 43 13.64 -2.67 8.81
CA SER A 43 14.47 -3.74 9.35
C SER A 43 13.78 -4.48 10.52
N GLY A 44 14.24 -5.70 10.83
CA GLY A 44 13.77 -6.48 11.97
C GLY A 44 12.47 -7.24 11.68
N THR A 45 11.83 -7.74 12.76
CA THR A 45 10.73 -8.69 12.68
C THR A 45 9.58 -8.22 11.78
N THR A 46 9.19 -6.95 11.85
CA THR A 46 8.09 -6.41 11.01
C THR A 46 8.39 -6.56 9.53
N GLY A 47 9.59 -6.18 9.06
CA GLY A 47 9.97 -6.33 7.67
C GLY A 47 10.14 -7.79 7.24
N THR A 48 10.70 -8.64 8.12
CA THR A 48 10.77 -10.09 7.86
C THR A 48 9.37 -10.66 7.61
N LEU A 49 8.39 -10.30 8.44
CA LEU A 49 7.02 -10.78 8.30
C LEU A 49 6.32 -10.22 7.06
N TYR A 50 6.56 -8.95 6.71
CA TYR A 50 6.06 -8.34 5.48
C TYR A 50 6.50 -9.09 4.22
N LEU A 51 7.75 -9.54 4.18
CA LEU A 51 8.25 -10.30 3.04
C LEU A 51 7.79 -11.77 3.09
N LYS A 52 7.79 -12.39 4.27
CA LYS A 52 7.39 -13.80 4.45
C LYS A 52 5.94 -14.04 4.05
N TYR A 53 5.03 -13.14 4.41
CA TYR A 53 3.59 -13.27 4.17
C TYR A 53 3.09 -12.40 3.00
N LYS A 54 4.00 -11.86 2.18
CA LYS A 54 3.65 -11.08 1.00
C LYS A 54 2.76 -11.94 0.08
N PRO A 55 1.55 -11.50 -0.29
CA PRO A 55 0.64 -12.28 -1.11
C PRO A 55 1.11 -12.46 -2.55
N PHE A 56 0.56 -13.47 -3.23
CA PHE A 56 0.44 -13.51 -4.69
C PHE A 56 -0.96 -13.02 -5.08
N LEU A 57 -1.06 -12.17 -6.09
CA LEU A 57 -2.32 -11.62 -6.58
C LEU A 57 -2.64 -12.09 -7.99
N LYS A 58 -3.72 -12.85 -8.12
CA LYS A 58 -4.30 -13.28 -9.40
C LYS A 58 -5.33 -12.26 -9.88
N ILE A 59 -5.04 -11.58 -10.97
CA ILE A 59 -6.04 -10.74 -11.65
C ILE A 59 -6.87 -11.66 -12.55
N PHE A 60 -8.17 -11.78 -12.28
CA PHE A 60 -9.09 -12.56 -13.12
C PHE A 60 -9.69 -11.70 -14.23
N ASN A 61 -10.00 -10.44 -13.94
CA ASN A 61 -10.43 -9.42 -14.88
C ASN A 61 -10.17 -8.01 -14.29
N GLY A 62 -10.39 -6.98 -15.10
CA GLY A 62 -10.13 -5.59 -14.73
C GLY A 62 -8.65 -5.19 -14.77
N CYS A 63 -8.36 -4.04 -14.16
CA CYS A 63 -7.00 -3.51 -14.11
C CYS A 63 -6.06 -4.39 -13.29
N VAL A 64 -4.79 -4.43 -13.71
CA VAL A 64 -3.69 -4.87 -12.83
C VAL A 64 -3.35 -3.76 -11.83
N PRO A 65 -2.58 -4.04 -10.76
CA PRO A 65 -2.17 -3.02 -9.80
C PRO A 65 -1.23 -1.97 -10.41
N PHE A 66 -1.30 -0.73 -9.93
CA PHE A 66 -0.43 0.39 -10.28
C PHE A 66 0.13 1.06 -9.01
N PRO A 67 1.27 1.77 -9.10
CA PRO A 67 1.66 2.70 -8.05
C PRO A 67 0.66 3.88 -7.99
N ALA A 68 0.15 4.17 -6.78
CA ALA A 68 -0.80 5.24 -6.54
C ALA A 68 -0.13 6.57 -6.23
N VAL A 69 1.09 6.51 -5.69
CA VAL A 69 1.87 7.66 -5.22
C VAL A 69 3.35 7.40 -5.47
N GLN A 70 4.11 8.46 -5.77
CA GLN A 70 5.57 8.38 -5.89
C GLN A 70 6.28 9.15 -4.75
N ALA A 71 7.61 9.11 -4.71
CA ALA A 71 8.41 9.59 -3.58
C ALA A 71 8.22 11.07 -3.21
N ASN A 72 7.98 11.97 -4.17
CA ASN A 72 7.67 13.39 -3.92
C ASN A 72 6.22 13.63 -3.48
N GLY A 73 5.39 12.58 -3.49
CA GLY A 73 3.98 12.64 -3.11
C GLY A 73 3.03 13.09 -4.21
N ASP A 74 3.45 13.09 -5.48
CA ASP A 74 2.50 13.13 -6.60
C ASP A 74 1.69 11.82 -6.63
N THR A 75 0.41 11.93 -6.97
CA THR A 75 -0.53 10.79 -7.02
C THR A 75 -1.05 10.53 -8.42
N GLY A 76 -1.33 9.27 -8.74
CA GLY A 76 -1.94 8.88 -10.00
C GLY A 76 -3.39 9.35 -10.09
N GLY A 77 -3.74 9.97 -11.21
CA GLY A 77 -5.08 10.48 -11.50
C GLY A 77 -6.10 9.42 -11.91
N GLY A 78 -5.73 8.14 -11.89
CA GLY A 78 -6.59 7.03 -12.28
C GLY A 78 -7.06 7.08 -13.73
N LEU A 79 -8.06 6.26 -14.06
CA LEU A 79 -8.67 6.16 -15.38
C LEU A 79 -10.17 6.41 -15.33
N ALA A 80 -10.73 6.91 -16.43
CA ALA A 80 -12.18 6.95 -16.59
C ALA A 80 -12.76 5.54 -16.75
N THR A 81 -14.02 5.36 -16.37
CA THR A 81 -14.75 4.08 -16.48
C THR A 81 -15.21 3.74 -17.89
N THR A 82 -14.79 4.51 -18.89
CA THR A 82 -15.09 4.27 -20.29
C THR A 82 -14.22 3.17 -20.88
N GLY A 83 -14.71 2.53 -21.93
CA GLY A 83 -13.98 1.47 -22.64
C GLY A 83 -14.07 0.13 -21.93
N VAL A 84 -13.22 -0.81 -22.32
CA VAL A 84 -13.17 -2.14 -21.69
C VAL A 84 -12.59 -2.06 -20.28
N SER A 85 -12.94 -3.05 -19.46
CA SER A 85 -12.63 -3.11 -18.01
C SER A 85 -11.15 -2.93 -17.69
N ASP A 86 -10.26 -3.53 -18.49
CA ASP A 86 -8.80 -3.46 -18.37
C ASP A 86 -8.14 -2.50 -19.38
N GLY A 87 -8.95 -1.69 -20.08
CA GLY A 87 -8.47 -0.71 -21.06
C GLY A 87 -7.56 0.32 -20.41
N ASP A 88 -6.36 0.47 -20.96
CA ASP A 88 -5.26 1.33 -20.50
C ASP A 88 -4.68 0.96 -19.11
N CYS A 89 -5.05 -0.19 -18.55
CA CYS A 89 -4.58 -0.68 -17.25
C CYS A 89 -4.35 -2.20 -17.19
N SER A 90 -4.13 -2.86 -18.33
CA SER A 90 -3.88 -4.31 -18.40
C SER A 90 -2.42 -4.70 -18.14
N SER A 91 -1.50 -3.74 -18.04
CA SER A 91 -0.08 -3.99 -17.82
C SER A 91 0.57 -2.94 -16.93
N SER A 92 1.28 -3.40 -15.90
CA SER A 92 2.13 -2.61 -15.01
C SER A 92 2.96 -3.58 -14.16
N THR A 93 4.14 -3.16 -13.73
CA THR A 93 4.86 -3.83 -12.63
C THR A 93 4.05 -3.76 -11.33
N GLY A 94 3.23 -2.72 -11.19
CA GLY A 94 2.39 -2.46 -10.03
C GLY A 94 3.16 -2.09 -8.78
N GLN A 95 2.42 -1.97 -7.68
CA GLN A 95 2.94 -1.80 -6.33
C GLN A 95 1.98 -2.52 -5.38
N VAL A 96 2.53 -3.12 -4.32
CA VAL A 96 1.76 -3.52 -3.14
C VAL A 96 2.23 -2.71 -1.94
N TYR A 97 1.30 -2.25 -1.13
CA TYR A 97 1.55 -1.47 0.08
C TYR A 97 1.31 -2.36 1.30
N SER A 98 2.08 -2.20 2.38
CA SER A 98 1.79 -2.90 3.63
C SER A 98 1.82 -2.02 4.86
N ARG A 99 1.03 -2.40 5.86
CA ARG A 99 1.08 -1.85 7.21
C ARG A 99 0.67 -2.91 8.22
N ALA A 100 1.24 -2.88 9.42
CA ALA A 100 0.90 -3.83 10.48
C ALA A 100 0.85 -3.19 11.84
N THR A 101 0.14 -3.87 12.73
CA THR A 101 0.11 -3.57 14.15
C THR A 101 -0.34 -4.82 14.92
N SER A 102 0.00 -4.88 16.20
CA SER A 102 -0.74 -5.74 17.12
C SER A 102 -2.15 -5.17 17.28
N PHE A 103 -3.17 -6.02 17.14
CA PHE A 103 -4.57 -5.64 17.22
C PHE A 103 -5.38 -6.82 17.78
N ALA A 104 -6.23 -6.55 18.77
CA ALA A 104 -7.09 -7.56 19.40
C ALA A 104 -6.36 -8.87 19.80
N GLY A 105 -5.15 -8.76 20.37
CA GLY A 105 -4.36 -9.92 20.80
C GLY A 105 -3.67 -10.72 19.69
N ARG A 106 -3.75 -10.26 18.44
CA ARG A 106 -3.12 -10.85 17.25
C ARG A 106 -2.16 -9.84 16.62
N TYR A 107 -1.38 -10.29 15.64
CA TYR A 107 -0.59 -9.38 14.79
C TYR A 107 -1.18 -9.33 13.39
N ALA A 108 -1.66 -8.16 12.98
CA ALA A 108 -2.33 -7.96 11.71
C ALA A 108 -1.36 -7.39 10.69
N ILE A 109 -1.28 -7.99 9.50
CA ILE A 109 -0.57 -7.41 8.36
C ILE A 109 -1.57 -7.15 7.25
N MET A 110 -1.79 -5.88 6.94
CA MET A 110 -2.58 -5.48 5.78
C MET A 110 -1.67 -5.36 4.56
N TYR A 111 -2.07 -5.95 3.44
CA TYR A 111 -1.50 -5.69 2.12
C TYR A 111 -2.56 -5.07 1.24
N SER A 112 -2.22 -4.02 0.49
CA SER A 112 -3.17 -3.27 -0.30
C SER A 112 -2.63 -2.95 -1.69
N TRP A 113 -3.54 -2.89 -2.66
CA TRP A 113 -3.26 -2.58 -4.05
C TRP A 113 -4.15 -1.44 -4.51
N TYR A 114 -3.59 -0.64 -5.41
CA TYR A 114 -4.31 0.40 -6.12
C TYR A 114 -4.51 -0.02 -7.57
N MET A 115 -5.73 0.14 -8.08
CA MET A 115 -6.06 -0.02 -9.49
C MET A 115 -6.52 1.33 -10.05
N PRO A 116 -6.15 1.72 -11.29
CA PRO A 116 -6.50 3.03 -11.85
C PRO A 116 -8.01 3.28 -11.97
N LYS A 117 -8.82 2.24 -12.14
CA LYS A 117 -10.29 2.26 -12.15
C LYS A 117 -10.84 0.92 -11.68
N ASP A 118 -12.07 0.95 -11.16
CA ASP A 118 -12.95 -0.21 -11.08
C ASP A 118 -14.03 -0.03 -12.15
N SER A 119 -14.12 -0.95 -13.10
CA SER A 119 -15.12 -0.88 -14.15
C SER A 119 -15.60 -2.28 -14.53
N PRO A 120 -16.74 -2.76 -13.99
CA PRO A 120 -17.30 -4.07 -14.36
C PRO A 120 -17.83 -4.09 -15.80
N SER A 121 -18.15 -2.93 -16.36
CA SER A 121 -18.53 -2.72 -17.77
C SER A 121 -18.35 -1.25 -18.15
N SER A 122 -18.25 -0.94 -19.45
CA SER A 122 -18.04 0.44 -19.93
C SER A 122 -19.10 1.40 -19.40
N GLY A 123 -18.65 2.46 -18.74
CA GLY A 123 -19.48 3.50 -18.12
C GLY A 123 -19.99 3.16 -16.72
N LEU A 124 -19.73 1.95 -16.21
CA LEU A 124 -20.04 1.53 -14.84
C LEU A 124 -18.78 1.50 -13.97
N GLY A 125 -18.99 1.55 -12.66
CA GLY A 125 -17.93 1.56 -11.64
C GLY A 125 -17.43 2.98 -11.35
N HIS A 126 -16.16 3.11 -10.98
CA HIS A 126 -15.56 4.39 -10.60
C HIS A 126 -14.08 4.50 -10.98
N ARG A 127 -13.61 5.75 -11.04
CA ARG A 127 -12.18 6.07 -11.12
C ARG A 127 -11.53 5.73 -9.77
N HIS A 128 -10.32 5.20 -9.82
CA HIS A 128 -9.57 4.68 -8.66
C HIS A 128 -10.22 3.44 -8.06
N GLU A 129 -9.40 2.58 -7.49
CA GLU A 129 -9.81 1.45 -6.67
C GLU A 129 -8.69 1.14 -5.67
N TRP A 130 -9.09 0.81 -4.45
CA TRP A 130 -8.21 0.40 -3.38
C TRP A 130 -8.75 -0.86 -2.72
N GLU A 131 -8.07 -1.96 -2.97
CA GLU A 131 -8.38 -3.24 -2.35
C GLU A 131 -7.30 -3.64 -1.36
N ASN A 132 -7.65 -4.48 -0.40
CA ASN A 132 -6.71 -4.99 0.58
C ASN A 132 -7.05 -6.38 1.10
N ILE A 133 -6.08 -6.96 1.78
CA ILE A 133 -6.22 -8.18 2.55
C ILE A 133 -5.61 -7.97 3.92
N VAL A 134 -6.06 -8.74 4.90
CA VAL A 134 -5.46 -8.79 6.24
C VAL A 134 -5.03 -10.21 6.56
N VAL A 135 -3.74 -10.40 6.82
CA VAL A 135 -3.17 -11.63 7.34
C VAL A 135 -3.08 -11.52 8.85
N TRP A 136 -3.81 -12.38 9.57
CA TRP A 136 -3.77 -12.43 11.03
C TRP A 136 -2.77 -13.48 11.47
N LEU A 137 -1.75 -13.05 12.21
CA LEU A 137 -0.72 -13.91 12.79
C LEU A 137 -0.90 -14.03 14.30
N SER A 138 -0.44 -15.14 14.88
CA SER A 138 -0.51 -15.36 16.32
C SER A 138 0.30 -14.38 17.15
N ALA A 139 1.38 -13.79 16.59
CA ALA A 139 2.19 -12.77 17.23
C ALA A 139 3.06 -12.02 16.22
N ALA A 140 3.67 -10.91 16.67
CA ALA A 140 4.75 -10.23 15.96
C ALA A 140 6.07 -11.01 16.11
N SER A 141 6.14 -12.22 15.55
CA SER A 141 7.28 -13.14 15.67
C SER A 141 7.53 -13.90 14.37
N GLU A 142 8.79 -14.17 14.04
CA GLU A 142 9.16 -14.99 12.87
C GLU A 142 8.66 -16.43 12.94
N THR A 143 8.38 -16.91 14.16
CA THR A 143 7.76 -18.22 14.44
C THR A 143 6.24 -18.17 14.51
N ALA A 144 5.62 -17.03 14.21
CA ALA A 144 4.17 -16.91 14.23
C ALA A 144 3.50 -17.84 13.21
N THR A 145 2.31 -18.27 13.56
CA THR A 145 1.41 -19.06 12.71
C THR A 145 0.35 -18.14 12.14
N THR A 146 -0.09 -18.39 10.90
CA THR A 146 -1.27 -17.72 10.37
C THR A 146 -2.52 -18.28 11.05
N LEU A 147 -3.39 -17.39 11.51
CA LEU A 147 -4.64 -17.72 12.19
C LEU A 147 -5.81 -17.70 11.21
N SER A 148 -5.91 -16.62 10.47
CA SER A 148 -7.00 -16.34 9.55
C SER A 148 -6.57 -15.31 8.52
N PHE A 149 -7.42 -15.15 7.52
CA PHE A 149 -7.16 -14.30 6.40
C PHE A 149 -8.44 -13.64 5.91
N ALA A 150 -8.42 -12.32 5.81
CA ALA A 150 -9.55 -11.51 5.37
C ALA A 150 -9.25 -10.86 4.02
N VAL A 151 -10.22 -10.82 3.13
CA VAL A 151 -10.14 -10.17 1.82
C VAL A 151 -11.24 -9.12 1.70
N SER A 152 -10.92 -7.91 1.22
CA SER A 152 -11.93 -6.85 1.12
C SER A 152 -12.94 -7.13 0.01
N ALA A 153 -14.20 -6.83 0.30
CA ALA A 153 -15.30 -6.91 -0.64
C ALA A 153 -16.32 -5.80 -0.32
N HIS A 154 -16.38 -4.78 -1.19
CA HIS A 154 -17.39 -3.71 -1.13
C HIS A 154 -17.52 -3.01 0.23
N GLY A 155 -16.38 -2.68 0.85
CA GLY A 155 -16.31 -1.99 2.14
C GLY A 155 -16.42 -2.89 3.38
N ASN A 156 -16.60 -4.20 3.19
CA ASN A 156 -16.57 -5.25 4.20
C ASN A 156 -15.42 -6.25 3.92
N TYR A 157 -15.40 -7.36 4.65
CA TYR A 157 -14.44 -8.44 4.49
C TYR A 157 -15.11 -9.80 4.43
N ASP A 158 -14.64 -10.65 3.52
CA ASP A 158 -14.83 -12.10 3.60
C ASP A 158 -13.63 -12.70 4.34
N VAL A 159 -13.88 -13.70 5.20
CA VAL A 159 -12.82 -14.32 6.02
C VAL A 159 -12.70 -15.81 5.78
N SER A 160 -11.47 -16.32 5.80
CA SER A 160 -11.15 -17.74 5.76
C SER A 160 -10.07 -18.07 6.78
N ALA A 161 -10.31 -19.09 7.60
CA ALA A 161 -9.28 -19.70 8.46
C ALA A 161 -8.35 -20.66 7.70
N SER A 162 -8.74 -21.07 6.49
CA SER A 162 -8.02 -22.07 5.69
C SER A 162 -7.82 -21.61 4.24
N PRO A 163 -7.19 -20.45 3.98
CA PRO A 163 -6.91 -20.01 2.61
C PRO A 163 -5.77 -20.83 1.97
N SER A 164 -5.63 -20.73 0.66
CA SER A 164 -4.53 -21.37 -0.07
C SER A 164 -3.23 -20.56 0.08
N TYR A 165 -2.10 -21.26 0.07
CA TYR A 165 -0.76 -20.66 0.15
C TYR A 165 0.19 -21.25 -0.90
N SER A 166 1.16 -20.45 -1.31
CA SER A 166 2.42 -20.92 -1.91
C SER A 166 3.54 -20.69 -0.91
N GLY A 167 4.01 -21.75 -0.26
CA GLY A 167 4.87 -21.63 0.91
C GLY A 167 4.14 -20.93 2.07
N ALA A 168 4.68 -19.81 2.57
CA ALA A 168 4.04 -18.99 3.61
C ALA A 168 3.13 -17.88 3.03
N ARG A 169 3.02 -17.78 1.70
CA ARG A 169 2.46 -16.62 1.02
C ARG A 169 1.01 -16.85 0.61
N PRO A 170 0.06 -16.02 1.06
CA PRO A 170 -1.34 -16.16 0.69
C PRO A 170 -1.57 -16.08 -0.82
N LEU A 171 -2.50 -16.86 -1.34
CA LEU A 171 -2.98 -16.76 -2.71
C LEU A 171 -4.34 -16.05 -2.72
N VAL A 172 -4.37 -14.89 -3.37
CA VAL A 172 -5.60 -14.09 -3.52
C VAL A 172 -5.86 -13.72 -4.95
N GLY A 173 -7.13 -13.45 -5.24
CA GLY A 173 -7.58 -12.95 -6.52
C GLY A 173 -8.24 -11.60 -6.41
N TYR A 174 -8.32 -10.92 -7.55
CA TYR A 174 -9.12 -9.72 -7.75
C TYR A 174 -10.03 -9.97 -8.96
N ARG A 175 -11.33 -9.74 -8.78
CA ARG A 175 -12.33 -9.97 -9.83
C ARG A 175 -13.58 -9.11 -9.63
N SER A 176 -14.27 -8.86 -10.74
CA SER A 176 -15.68 -8.49 -10.78
C SER A 176 -16.52 -9.63 -11.36
N VAL A 177 -17.73 -9.77 -10.85
CA VAL A 177 -18.79 -10.58 -11.46
C VAL A 177 -19.96 -9.65 -11.75
N PHE A 178 -20.25 -9.41 -13.04
CA PHE A 178 -21.30 -8.49 -13.46
C PHE A 178 -22.64 -8.79 -12.75
N PRO A 179 -23.36 -7.77 -12.23
CA PRO A 179 -23.12 -6.33 -12.41
C PRO A 179 -22.28 -5.68 -11.30
N VAL A 180 -21.67 -6.47 -10.42
CA VAL A 180 -20.98 -5.97 -9.23
C VAL A 180 -19.57 -5.50 -9.58
N ASN A 181 -19.16 -4.41 -8.95
CA ASN A 181 -17.79 -3.89 -8.92
C ASN A 181 -16.74 -4.94 -8.53
N HIS A 182 -15.46 -4.61 -8.63
CA HIS A 182 -14.42 -5.56 -8.25
C HIS A 182 -14.36 -5.76 -6.74
N GLN A 183 -13.79 -6.90 -6.35
CA GLN A 183 -13.49 -7.26 -4.97
C GLN A 183 -12.29 -8.20 -4.93
N MET A 184 -11.70 -8.34 -3.76
CA MET A 184 -10.75 -9.41 -3.47
C MET A 184 -11.49 -10.73 -3.24
N VAL A 185 -10.82 -11.83 -3.58
CA VAL A 185 -11.33 -13.19 -3.41
C VAL A 185 -10.23 -14.14 -2.97
N PHE A 186 -10.60 -15.21 -2.29
CA PHE A 186 -9.71 -16.35 -2.09
C PHE A 186 -9.54 -17.12 -3.41
N THR A 187 -8.35 -17.68 -3.64
CA THR A 187 -8.08 -18.53 -4.80
C THR A 187 -7.05 -19.61 -4.46
N SER A 188 -6.90 -20.60 -5.33
CA SER A 188 -5.79 -21.55 -5.34
C SER A 188 -4.79 -21.27 -6.47
N ASP A 189 -5.08 -20.30 -7.35
CA ASP A 189 -4.22 -19.97 -8.48
C ASP A 189 -3.06 -19.10 -8.01
N VAL A 190 -1.84 -19.45 -8.43
CA VAL A 190 -0.67 -18.60 -8.19
C VAL A 190 -0.73 -17.41 -9.15
N GLY A 191 -0.91 -16.23 -8.57
CA GLY A 191 -0.91 -14.96 -9.27
C GLY A 191 0.48 -14.34 -9.45
N GLY A 192 0.51 -13.06 -9.82
CA GLY A 192 1.73 -12.27 -9.91
C GLY A 192 2.12 -11.64 -8.57
N GLU A 193 3.25 -10.94 -8.58
CA GLU A 193 3.73 -10.14 -7.46
C GLU A 193 4.12 -8.74 -7.89
N GLN A 194 4.04 -7.81 -6.95
CA GLN A 194 4.43 -6.41 -7.13
C GLN A 194 5.54 -6.07 -6.13
N PRO A 195 6.41 -5.09 -6.40
CA PRO A 195 7.31 -4.55 -5.38
C PRO A 195 6.52 -4.11 -4.15
N LEU A 196 6.96 -4.54 -2.95
CA LEU A 196 6.32 -4.19 -1.69
C LEU A 196 6.92 -2.93 -1.09
N VAL A 197 6.10 -1.94 -0.75
CA VAL A 197 6.52 -0.78 0.05
C VAL A 197 5.74 -0.70 1.34
N ALA A 198 6.44 -0.74 2.47
CA ALA A 198 5.85 -0.57 3.78
C ALA A 198 5.46 0.89 4.05
N TRP A 199 4.36 1.12 4.76
CA TRP A 199 3.91 2.46 5.21
C TRP A 199 5.03 3.22 5.94
N GLU A 200 5.77 2.51 6.79
CA GLU A 200 6.90 3.01 7.55
C GLU A 200 8.09 3.40 6.66
N SER A 201 8.19 2.80 5.48
CA SER A 201 9.26 3.03 4.49
C SER A 201 8.92 4.09 3.45
N LEU A 202 7.68 4.56 3.39
CA LEU A 202 7.30 5.68 2.53
C LEU A 202 7.99 6.98 2.97
N THR A 203 8.18 7.90 2.04
CA THR A 203 8.59 9.27 2.41
C THR A 203 7.45 9.94 3.17
N THR A 204 7.77 10.97 3.98
CA THR A 204 6.74 11.82 4.59
C THR A 204 5.83 12.41 3.53
N ALA A 205 6.38 12.79 2.37
CA ALA A 205 5.59 13.29 1.27
C ALA A 205 4.56 12.26 0.78
N ALA A 206 4.96 11.03 0.47
CA ALA A 206 4.04 10.01 0.00
C ALA A 206 2.97 9.65 1.05
N ARG A 207 3.33 9.56 2.33
CA ARG A 207 2.35 9.34 3.41
C ARG A 207 1.32 10.46 3.48
N THR A 208 1.75 11.72 3.46
CA THR A 208 0.82 12.87 3.47
C THR A 208 -0.11 12.82 2.26
N ALA A 209 0.41 12.52 1.06
CA ALA A 209 -0.41 12.41 -0.15
C ALA A 209 -1.46 11.28 -0.04
N LEU A 210 -1.07 10.09 0.42
CA LEU A 210 -2.02 8.99 0.66
C LEU A 210 -3.07 9.33 1.73
N THR A 211 -2.71 10.16 2.71
CA THR A 211 -3.64 10.61 3.76
C THR A 211 -4.66 11.61 3.21
N ASP A 212 -4.18 12.59 2.43
CA ASP A 212 -4.92 13.81 2.10
C ASP A 212 -5.62 13.76 0.73
N THR A 213 -5.11 12.96 -0.21
CA THR A 213 -5.69 12.86 -1.56
C THR A 213 -7.10 12.25 -1.51
N ASP A 214 -8.02 12.90 -2.20
CA ASP A 214 -9.35 12.39 -2.51
C ASP A 214 -9.28 11.44 -3.71
N PHE A 215 -9.50 10.15 -3.46
CA PHE A 215 -9.54 9.10 -4.49
C PHE A 215 -10.99 8.81 -4.95
N GLY A 216 -11.92 9.75 -4.73
CA GLY A 216 -13.32 9.60 -5.09
C GLY A 216 -14.00 8.51 -4.26
N ASP A 217 -14.56 7.52 -4.94
CA ASP A 217 -15.25 6.40 -4.28
C ASP A 217 -14.28 5.40 -3.61
N ALA A 218 -13.00 5.42 -3.99
CA ALA A 218 -11.98 4.56 -3.41
C ALA A 218 -11.35 5.21 -2.16
N THR A 219 -11.03 4.40 -1.15
CA THR A 219 -10.43 4.88 0.10
C THR A 219 -9.15 4.11 0.41
N VAL A 220 -8.04 4.82 0.61
CA VAL A 220 -6.77 4.23 1.06
C VAL A 220 -7.01 3.45 2.37
N PRO A 221 -6.81 2.12 2.43
CA PRO A 221 -7.32 1.32 3.54
C PRO A 221 -6.35 1.24 4.73
N PHE A 222 -5.11 1.70 4.55
CA PHE A 222 -4.00 1.58 5.51
C PHE A 222 -3.48 2.93 6.01
N LYS A 223 -4.16 4.05 5.73
CA LYS A 223 -3.83 5.36 6.34
C LYS A 223 -4.33 5.42 7.78
N ASP A 224 -3.84 6.38 8.56
CA ASP A 224 -4.10 6.44 10.01
C ASP A 224 -5.59 6.43 10.37
N SER A 225 -6.43 7.11 9.60
CA SER A 225 -7.87 7.21 9.85
C SER A 225 -8.67 5.96 9.47
N THR A 226 -8.11 5.07 8.65
CA THR A 226 -8.84 3.91 8.09
C THR A 226 -8.25 2.58 8.51
N PHE A 227 -6.96 2.53 8.87
CA PHE A 227 -6.25 1.29 9.13
C PHE A 227 -6.89 0.46 10.23
N THR A 228 -7.02 1.01 11.45
CA THR A 228 -7.61 0.27 12.57
C THR A 228 -9.11 0.04 12.42
N VAL A 229 -9.82 0.93 11.73
CA VAL A 229 -11.25 0.74 11.38
C VAL A 229 -11.42 -0.48 10.48
N ASN A 230 -10.56 -0.62 9.48
CA ASN A 230 -10.56 -1.77 8.58
C ASN A 230 -10.11 -3.05 9.29
N LEU A 231 -9.13 -2.99 10.19
CA LEU A 231 -8.76 -4.13 11.02
C LEU A 231 -9.91 -4.59 11.91
N GLN A 232 -10.68 -3.66 12.49
CA GLN A 232 -11.85 -3.98 13.29
C GLN A 232 -12.90 -4.71 12.43
N LYS A 233 -13.25 -4.16 11.27
CA LYS A 233 -14.18 -4.83 10.33
C LYS A 233 -13.71 -6.22 9.93
N ALA A 234 -12.41 -6.37 9.65
CA ALA A 234 -11.82 -7.64 9.23
C ALA A 234 -11.86 -8.71 10.33
N ILE A 235 -11.68 -8.34 11.61
CA ILE A 235 -11.79 -9.29 12.71
C ILE A 235 -13.25 -9.58 13.08
N ASP A 236 -14.14 -8.59 13.01
CA ASP A 236 -15.58 -8.78 13.30
C ASP A 236 -16.24 -9.72 12.28
N ALA A 237 -15.73 -9.77 11.05
CA ALA A 237 -16.20 -10.68 10.01
C ALA A 237 -15.85 -12.16 10.28
N GLU A 238 -15.08 -12.49 11.32
CA GLU A 238 -14.80 -13.86 11.73
C GLU A 238 -15.96 -14.55 12.47
N GLY A 239 -16.90 -13.78 13.03
CA GLY A 239 -18.00 -14.29 13.87
C GLY A 239 -17.69 -14.22 15.36
#